data_AF-A0A522JPK4-F1
#
_entry.id   AF-A0A522JPK4-F1
#
_cell.length_a   1.000
_cell.length_b   1.000
_cell.length_c   1.000
_cell.angle_alpha   90.00
_cell.angle_beta   90.00
_cell.angle_gamma   90.00
#
_symmetry.space_group_name_H-M   'P 1'
#
loop_
_entity.id
_entity.type
_entity.pdbx_description
1 polymer ?
#
loop_
_entity_poly.entity_id
_entity_poly.type
_entity_poly.pdbx_seq_one_letter_code
_entity_poly.pdbx_strand_id
1 'polypeptide(L)'
;MKRLMIAFALTVLSGATFTAATQGLPVTKAPAGASAYIISPQDGATVPQSFTVRFGLKGMGVAPAGVEKTGTGHHHLLVDVKQLPAAGQPIPSDAHHIHFGGGQTQTTLKLAPGTHTLQLELGDAHHVPFDPPLVSKRITIHVK
;
A
#
# COMPACT_ATOMS: atom_id res chain seq x y z
N MET A 1 53.05 -54.20 -21.44
CA MET A 1 51.77 -54.40 -20.73
C MET A 1 51.08 -53.05 -20.62
N LYS A 2 49.79 -52.97 -20.96
CA LYS A 2 49.03 -51.74 -21.27
C LYS A 2 48.93 -50.80 -20.06
N ARG A 3 49.16 -49.50 -20.24
CA ARG A 3 48.77 -48.44 -19.30
C ARG A 3 47.45 -47.82 -19.79
N LEU A 4 46.37 -48.07 -19.07
CA LEU A 4 45.04 -47.53 -19.35
C LEU A 4 44.95 -46.13 -18.73
N MET A 5 44.83 -45.09 -19.57
CA MET A 5 44.51 -43.73 -19.10
C MET A 5 43.01 -43.51 -19.23
N ILE A 6 42.34 -43.29 -18.09
CA ILE A 6 40.95 -42.86 -18.03
C ILE A 6 40.96 -41.34 -17.92
N ALA A 7 40.48 -40.66 -18.96
CA ALA A 7 40.28 -39.22 -18.95
C ALA A 7 38.87 -38.91 -18.42
N PHE A 8 38.80 -38.18 -17.31
CA PHE A 8 37.57 -37.66 -16.73
C PHE A 8 37.22 -36.35 -17.46
N ALA A 9 36.19 -36.36 -18.30
CA ALA A 9 35.70 -35.16 -18.95
C ALA A 9 34.77 -34.40 -17.98
N LEU A 10 35.27 -33.30 -17.42
CA LEU A 10 34.48 -32.40 -16.57
C LEU A 10 33.77 -31.37 -17.45
N THR A 11 32.48 -31.59 -17.72
CA THR A 11 31.61 -30.62 -18.38
C THR A 11 31.19 -29.53 -17.38
N VAL A 12 31.73 -28.33 -17.55
CA VAL A 12 31.33 -27.14 -16.78
C VAL A 12 30.06 -26.55 -17.39
N LEU A 13 28.92 -26.80 -16.76
CA LEU A 13 27.64 -26.20 -17.13
C LEU A 13 27.53 -24.81 -16.47
N SER A 14 27.82 -23.75 -17.24
CA SER A 14 27.66 -22.37 -16.77
C SER A 14 26.18 -22.02 -16.71
N GLY A 15 25.60 -21.92 -15.50
CA GLY A 15 24.24 -21.47 -15.29
C GLY A 15 24.14 -19.95 -15.45
N ALA A 16 23.44 -19.49 -16.50
CA ALA A 16 23.07 -18.08 -16.64
C ALA A 16 21.87 -17.79 -15.73
N THR A 17 22.07 -16.96 -14.71
CA THR A 17 20.99 -16.45 -13.87
C THR A 17 20.30 -15.29 -14.58
N PHE A 18 19.08 -15.51 -15.08
CA PHE A 18 18.22 -14.43 -15.58
C PHE A 18 17.57 -13.73 -14.38
N THR A 19 17.99 -12.51 -14.07
CA THR A 19 17.26 -11.63 -13.16
C THR A 19 16.09 -11.03 -13.94
N ALA A 20 14.88 -11.56 -13.76
CA ALA A 20 13.67 -10.93 -14.26
C ALA A 20 13.48 -9.60 -13.51
N ALA A 21 13.61 -8.48 -14.22
CA ALA A 21 13.23 -7.18 -13.68
C ALA A 21 11.71 -7.14 -13.52
N THR A 22 11.22 -7.04 -12.29
CA THR A 22 9.79 -6.89 -11.98
C THR A 22 9.34 -5.53 -12.50
N GLN A 23 8.76 -5.51 -13.70
CA GLN A 23 8.12 -4.30 -14.24
C GLN A 23 6.88 -4.00 -13.39
N GLY A 24 6.75 -2.77 -12.89
CA GLY A 24 5.58 -2.35 -12.13
C GLY A 24 4.30 -2.31 -12.97
N LEU A 25 3.16 -2.29 -12.29
CA LEU A 25 1.86 -2.02 -12.89
C LEU A 25 1.79 -0.57 -13.41
N PRO A 26 0.96 -0.30 -14.43
CA PRO A 26 0.67 1.06 -14.86
C PRO A 26 0.19 1.92 -13.69
N VAL A 27 0.63 3.18 -13.65
CA VAL A 27 0.18 4.16 -12.64
C VAL A 27 -0.94 5.04 -13.19
N THR A 28 -1.98 5.25 -12.38
CA THR A 28 -3.12 6.09 -12.74
C THR A 28 -2.87 7.53 -12.31
N LYS A 29 -3.11 8.52 -13.19
CA LYS A 29 -2.89 9.94 -12.85
C LYS A 29 -3.93 10.47 -11.88
N ALA A 30 -3.49 11.17 -10.85
CA ALA A 30 -4.37 11.86 -9.91
C ALA A 30 -5.02 13.09 -10.57
N PRO A 31 -6.36 13.27 -10.47
CA PRO A 31 -7.00 14.51 -10.88
C PRO A 31 -6.48 15.73 -10.10
N ALA A 32 -6.37 16.88 -10.78
CA ALA A 32 -5.95 18.11 -10.14
C ALA A 32 -6.90 18.51 -9.00
N GLY A 33 -6.35 18.84 -7.83
CA GLY A 33 -7.12 19.25 -6.66
C GLY A 33 -7.82 18.11 -5.91
N ALA A 34 -7.60 16.85 -6.29
CA ALA A 34 -8.06 15.70 -5.52
C ALA A 34 -7.26 15.55 -4.21
N SER A 35 -7.91 15.11 -3.14
CA SER A 35 -7.25 14.90 -1.85
C SER A 35 -8.00 13.91 -0.97
N ALA A 36 -7.27 12.98 -0.34
CA ALA A 36 -7.77 12.15 0.75
C ALA A 36 -7.53 12.86 2.11
N TYR A 37 -8.42 12.66 3.08
CA TYR A 37 -8.27 13.28 4.40
C TYR A 37 -8.91 12.46 5.52
N ILE A 38 -8.31 12.52 6.71
CA ILE A 38 -8.87 11.97 7.93
C ILE A 38 -9.71 13.07 8.60
N ILE A 39 -10.97 12.75 8.91
CA ILE A 39 -11.93 13.63 9.59
C ILE A 39 -11.79 13.48 11.11
N SER A 40 -11.65 12.25 11.57
CA SER A 40 -11.41 11.92 12.98
C SER A 40 -10.64 10.60 13.08
N PRO A 41 -9.78 10.39 14.09
CA PRO A 41 -9.36 11.38 15.08
C PRO A 41 -8.55 12.54 14.47
N GLN A 42 -8.43 13.64 15.21
CA GLN A 42 -7.55 14.75 14.84
C GLN A 42 -6.10 14.43 15.24
N ASP A 43 -5.14 15.14 14.65
CA ASP A 43 -3.73 15.04 15.04
C ASP A 43 -3.52 15.41 16.51
N GLY A 44 -2.74 14.60 17.22
CA GLY A 44 -2.50 14.69 18.67
C GLY A 44 -3.63 14.13 19.54
N ALA A 45 -4.71 13.58 18.98
CA ALA A 45 -5.83 13.09 19.77
C ALA A 45 -5.44 11.92 20.68
N THR A 46 -5.96 11.93 21.91
CA THR A 46 -5.97 10.75 22.78
C THR A 46 -7.26 9.96 22.55
N VAL A 47 -7.14 8.66 22.30
CA VAL A 47 -8.27 7.77 22.00
C VAL A 47 -8.21 6.49 22.85
N PRO A 48 -9.35 5.84 23.14
CA PRO A 48 -9.33 4.51 23.76
C PRO A 48 -8.72 3.47 22.81
N GLN A 49 -8.34 2.29 23.32
CA GLN A 49 -7.87 1.17 22.50
C GLN A 49 -8.76 0.79 21.32
N SER A 50 -10.08 1.02 21.42
CA SER A 50 -11.04 0.79 20.34
C SER A 50 -11.72 2.10 19.94
N PHE A 51 -11.43 2.61 18.75
CA PHE A 51 -11.88 3.93 18.31
C PHE A 51 -12.23 3.95 16.83
N THR A 52 -13.12 4.86 16.44
CA THR A 52 -13.52 5.02 15.05
C THR A 52 -12.64 6.03 14.33
N VAL A 53 -12.11 5.63 13.18
CA VAL A 53 -11.48 6.52 12.21
C VAL A 53 -12.50 6.84 11.11
N ARG A 54 -12.75 8.12 10.85
CA ARG A 54 -13.61 8.60 9.76
C ARG A 54 -12.76 9.35 8.76
N PHE A 55 -13.00 9.14 7.48
CA PHE A 55 -12.20 9.71 6.43
C PHE A 55 -13.03 10.05 5.20
N GLY A 56 -12.44 10.82 4.30
CA GLY A 56 -13.10 11.28 3.09
C GLY A 56 -12.15 11.52 1.93
N LEU A 57 -12.77 11.88 0.81
CA LEU A 57 -12.15 12.14 -0.48
C LEU A 57 -12.80 13.38 -1.08
N LYS A 58 -11.98 14.26 -1.67
CA LYS A 58 -12.43 15.42 -2.43
C LYS A 58 -11.92 15.31 -3.87
N GLY A 59 -12.73 15.77 -4.83
CA GLY A 59 -12.35 15.84 -6.24
C GLY A 59 -12.39 14.50 -7.00
N MET A 60 -12.84 13.42 -6.34
CA MET A 60 -12.94 12.07 -6.88
C MET A 60 -14.09 11.30 -6.24
N GLY A 61 -14.51 10.21 -6.88
CA GLY A 61 -15.48 9.26 -6.32
C GLY A 61 -14.81 8.06 -5.63
N VAL A 62 -15.57 7.36 -4.81
CA VAL A 62 -15.15 6.07 -4.23
C VAL A 62 -15.84 4.94 -5.00
N ALA A 63 -15.07 3.95 -5.45
CA ALA A 63 -15.57 2.76 -6.14
C ALA A 63 -14.96 1.50 -5.50
N PRO A 64 -15.64 0.33 -5.56
CA PRO A 64 -15.06 -0.91 -5.09
C PRO A 64 -13.76 -1.27 -5.84
N ALA A 65 -12.84 -1.95 -5.16
CA ALA A 65 -11.67 -2.56 -5.79
C ALA A 65 -12.11 -3.52 -6.90
N GLY A 66 -11.32 -3.58 -7.98
CA GLY A 66 -11.63 -4.34 -9.20
C GLY A 66 -12.67 -3.69 -10.13
N VAL A 67 -13.30 -2.57 -9.74
CA VAL A 67 -14.22 -1.82 -10.60
C VAL A 67 -13.50 -0.64 -11.24
N GLU A 68 -13.17 -0.80 -12.52
CA GLU A 68 -12.56 0.27 -13.31
C GLU A 68 -13.57 1.37 -13.62
N LYS A 69 -13.36 2.54 -13.04
CA LYS A 69 -14.17 3.74 -13.30
C LYS A 69 -13.33 5.00 -13.19
N THR A 70 -13.35 5.79 -14.24
CA THR A 70 -12.61 7.05 -14.34
C THR A 70 -12.89 7.99 -13.16
N GLY A 71 -11.85 8.56 -12.58
CA GLY A 71 -11.94 9.52 -11.48
C GLY A 71 -12.38 8.89 -10.15
N THR A 72 -12.21 7.58 -9.98
CA THR A 72 -12.53 6.87 -8.75
C THR A 72 -11.37 6.01 -8.25
N GLY A 73 -11.42 5.69 -6.97
CA GLY A 73 -10.51 4.74 -6.32
C GLY A 73 -11.12 4.27 -5.00
N HIS A 74 -10.31 3.67 -4.14
CA HIS A 74 -10.72 3.29 -2.79
C HIS A 74 -9.63 3.57 -1.76
N HIS A 75 -10.05 3.68 -0.50
CA HIS A 75 -9.19 4.07 0.59
C HIS A 75 -8.33 2.90 1.09
N HIS A 76 -7.14 3.24 1.53
CA HIS A 76 -6.30 2.44 2.40
C HIS A 76 -5.92 3.28 3.62
N LEU A 77 -5.86 2.65 4.80
CA LEU A 77 -5.34 3.29 6.00
C LEU A 77 -4.01 2.63 6.37
N LEU A 78 -2.97 3.46 6.35
CA LEU A 78 -1.62 3.12 6.76
C LEU A 78 -1.48 3.40 8.26
N VAL A 79 -1.15 2.37 9.03
CA VAL A 79 -0.94 2.41 10.48
C VAL A 79 0.53 2.18 10.76
N ASP A 80 1.22 3.17 11.35
CA ASP A 80 2.65 3.09 11.68
C ASP A 80 3.61 2.86 10.50
N VAL A 81 3.17 3.23 9.30
CA VAL A 81 3.97 3.14 8.07
C VAL A 81 4.81 4.41 7.89
N LYS A 82 6.13 4.24 7.80
CA LYS A 82 7.09 5.36 7.67
C LYS A 82 7.23 5.87 6.23
N GLN A 83 7.28 4.95 5.27
CA GLN A 83 7.50 5.23 3.86
C GLN A 83 6.27 4.82 3.08
N LEU A 84 5.82 5.67 2.15
CA LEU A 84 4.69 5.32 1.30
C LEU A 84 5.04 4.10 0.43
N PRO A 85 4.05 3.24 0.14
CA PRO A 85 4.14 2.22 -0.89
C PRO A 85 4.76 2.73 -2.18
N ALA A 86 5.53 1.86 -2.84
CA ALA A 86 6.18 2.19 -4.09
C ALA A 86 5.14 2.42 -5.19
N ALA A 87 5.35 3.45 -6.01
CA ALA A 87 4.53 3.68 -7.19
C ALA A 87 4.57 2.49 -8.15
N GLY A 88 3.44 2.20 -8.81
CA GLY A 88 3.32 1.09 -9.75
C GLY A 88 3.36 -0.28 -9.09
N GLN A 89 3.18 -0.37 -7.77
CA GLN A 89 2.98 -1.64 -7.07
C GLN A 89 1.68 -1.56 -6.28
N PRO A 90 0.97 -2.69 -6.12
CA PRO A 90 -0.16 -2.74 -5.20
C PRO A 90 0.27 -2.36 -3.79
N ILE A 91 -0.56 -1.57 -3.10
CA ILE A 91 -0.39 -1.29 -1.68
C ILE A 91 -0.35 -2.63 -0.93
N PRO A 92 0.63 -2.85 -0.03
CA PRO A 92 0.76 -4.11 0.70
C PRO A 92 -0.54 -4.51 1.40
N SER A 93 -0.78 -5.82 1.52
CA SER A 93 -1.89 -6.35 2.30
C SER A 93 -1.34 -7.01 3.56
N ASP A 94 -1.14 -6.20 4.59
CA ASP A 94 -0.59 -6.63 5.87
C ASP A 94 -1.27 -5.88 7.04
N ALA A 95 -0.83 -6.13 8.27
CA ALA A 95 -1.42 -5.54 9.47
C ALA A 95 -1.30 -3.99 9.55
N HIS A 96 -0.39 -3.39 8.78
CA HIS A 96 -0.15 -1.95 8.74
C HIS A 96 -0.87 -1.25 7.58
N HIS A 97 -1.48 -2.00 6.67
CA HIS A 97 -2.18 -1.48 5.50
C HIS A 97 -3.59 -2.04 5.45
N ILE A 98 -4.57 -1.28 5.92
CA ILE A 98 -5.96 -1.72 6.01
C ILE A 98 -6.69 -1.29 4.73
N HIS A 99 -7.26 -2.27 4.02
CA HIS A 99 -7.91 -2.08 2.73
C HIS A 99 -9.40 -1.78 2.90
N PHE A 100 -9.90 -0.77 2.17
CA PHE A 100 -11.32 -0.44 2.13
C PHE A 100 -11.94 -0.61 0.74
N GLY A 101 -11.60 -1.71 0.08
CA GLY A 101 -12.00 -2.04 -1.29
C GLY A 101 -13.51 -2.21 -1.52
N GLY A 102 -14.36 -2.12 -0.50
CA GLY A 102 -15.82 -2.03 -0.68
C GLY A 102 -16.37 -0.61 -0.63
N GLY A 103 -15.49 0.40 -0.63
CA GLY A 103 -15.87 1.81 -0.57
C GLY A 103 -16.21 2.33 0.83
N GLN A 104 -15.62 1.76 1.88
CA GLN A 104 -15.82 2.26 3.24
C GLN A 104 -15.23 3.67 3.38
N THR A 105 -15.86 4.48 4.25
CA THR A 105 -15.43 5.84 4.61
C THR A 105 -15.14 5.97 6.11
N GLN A 106 -15.23 4.87 6.84
CA GLN A 106 -14.87 4.77 8.25
C GLN A 106 -14.49 3.35 8.60
N THR A 107 -13.75 3.20 9.70
CA THR A 107 -13.48 1.89 10.33
C THR A 107 -13.38 2.05 11.84
N THR A 108 -13.57 0.95 12.58
CA THR A 108 -13.18 0.88 13.98
C THR A 108 -11.83 0.20 14.06
N LEU A 109 -10.83 0.90 14.59
CA LEU A 109 -9.52 0.34 14.88
C LEU A 109 -9.44 -0.15 16.31
N LYS A 110 -8.69 -1.23 16.50
CA LYS A 110 -8.24 -1.69 17.81
C LYS A 110 -6.72 -1.70 17.84
N LEU A 111 -6.13 -0.82 18.63
CA LEU A 111 -4.67 -0.67 18.76
C LEU A 111 -4.22 -0.90 20.20
N ALA A 112 -2.95 -1.29 20.37
CA ALA A 112 -2.31 -1.36 21.68
C ALA A 112 -2.15 0.06 22.27
N PRO A 113 -2.06 0.21 23.61
CA PRO A 113 -1.72 1.50 24.19
C PRO A 113 -0.35 2.00 23.72
N GLY A 114 -0.23 3.27 23.37
CA GLY A 114 0.98 3.81 22.79
C GLY A 114 0.76 4.99 21.82
N THR A 115 1.83 5.42 21.18
CA THR A 115 1.77 6.44 20.13
C THR A 115 1.75 5.75 18.77
N HIS A 116 0.77 6.10 17.95
CA HIS A 116 0.59 5.55 16.61
C HIS A 116 0.46 6.66 15.58
N THR A 117 0.82 6.36 14.33
CA THR A 117 0.58 7.25 13.20
C THR A 117 -0.45 6.66 12.25
N LEU A 118 -1.31 7.53 11.73
CA LEU A 118 -2.34 7.17 10.75
C LEU A 118 -2.19 8.05 9.51
N GLN A 119 -2.31 7.44 8.33
CA GLN A 119 -2.32 8.16 7.05
C GLN A 119 -3.19 7.41 6.05
N LEU A 120 -3.97 8.14 5.25
CA LEU A 120 -4.68 7.54 4.13
C LEU A 120 -3.82 7.56 2.89
N GLU A 121 -4.03 6.57 2.04
CA GLU A 121 -3.58 6.55 0.65
C GLU A 121 -4.71 6.01 -0.23
N LEU A 122 -4.98 6.69 -1.34
CA LEU A 122 -5.96 6.23 -2.33
C LEU A 122 -5.27 5.29 -3.32
N GLY A 123 -5.84 4.10 -3.51
CA GLY A 123 -5.48 3.18 -4.58
C GLY A 123 -6.53 3.17 -5.69
N ASP A 124 -6.10 2.87 -6.91
CA ASP A 124 -7.01 2.61 -8.03
C ASP A 124 -7.69 1.24 -7.91
N ALA A 125 -8.38 0.77 -8.96
CA ALA A 125 -9.08 -0.51 -8.92
C ALA A 125 -8.15 -1.72 -8.64
N HIS A 126 -6.84 -1.59 -8.86
CA HIS A 126 -5.83 -2.62 -8.64
C HIS A 126 -5.03 -2.41 -7.35
N HIS A 127 -5.47 -1.49 -6.48
CA HIS A 127 -4.76 -1.08 -5.25
C HIS A 127 -3.43 -0.39 -5.55
N VAL A 128 -3.21 0.12 -6.77
CA VAL A 128 -1.98 0.84 -7.10
C VAL A 128 -2.15 2.31 -6.71
N PRO A 129 -1.15 2.94 -6.04
CA PRO A 129 -1.20 4.36 -5.74
C PRO A 129 -1.31 5.22 -7.00
N PHE A 130 -2.06 6.31 -6.92
CA PHE A 130 -2.12 7.31 -7.98
C PHE A 130 -0.78 8.07 -8.14
N ASP A 131 -0.62 8.77 -9.26
CA ASP A 131 0.53 9.64 -9.53
C ASP A 131 0.09 11.10 -9.81
N PRO A 132 0.48 12.08 -8.96
CA PRO A 132 1.16 11.88 -7.67
C PRO A 132 0.27 11.12 -6.66
N PRO A 133 0.86 10.50 -5.61
CA PRO A 133 0.10 9.80 -4.59
C PRO A 133 -0.95 10.69 -3.91
N LEU A 134 -2.17 10.19 -3.81
CA LEU A 134 -3.28 10.85 -3.13
C LEU A 134 -3.34 10.40 -1.68
N VAL A 135 -2.60 11.13 -0.84
CA VAL A 135 -2.47 10.82 0.59
C VAL A 135 -3.10 11.90 1.47
N SER A 136 -3.53 11.51 2.67
CA SER A 136 -3.87 12.50 3.70
C SER A 136 -2.62 13.07 4.35
N LYS A 137 -2.80 14.16 5.12
CA LYS A 137 -1.85 14.47 6.20
C LYS A 137 -1.70 13.24 7.08
N ARG A 138 -0.47 12.93 7.45
CA ARG A 138 -0.18 11.96 8.51
C ARG A 138 -0.55 12.60 9.85
N ILE A 139 -1.31 11.88 10.66
CA ILE A 139 -1.64 12.28 12.02
C ILE A 139 -0.98 11.34 13.02
N THR A 140 -0.70 11.85 14.21
CA THR A 140 -0.25 11.11 15.38
C THR A 140 -1.39 11.02 16.38
N ILE A 141 -1.57 9.85 16.99
CA ILE A 141 -2.58 9.63 18.04
C ILE A 141 -1.95 8.94 19.24
N HIS A 142 -2.57 9.10 20.40
CA HIS A 142 -2.15 8.48 21.65
C HIS A 142 -3.26 7.56 22.15
N VAL A 143 -3.02 6.25 22.09
CA VAL A 143 -3.96 5.22 22.52
C VAL A 143 -3.76 4.95 24.02
N LYS A 144 -4.85 4.99 24.78
CA LYS A 144 -4.90 4.63 26.21
C LYS A 144 -5.78 3.40 26.46
#